data_AF-A0A1S1V7W2-F1
#
_entry.id   AF-A0A1S1V7W2-F1
#
_cell.length_a   1.000
_cell.length_b   1.000
_cell.length_c   1.000
_cell.angle_alpha   90.00
_cell.angle_beta   90.00
_cell.angle_gamma   90.00
#
_symmetry.space_group_name_H-M   'P 1'
#
loop_
_entity.id
_entity.type
_entity.pdbx_description
1 polymer ?
#
loop_
_entity_poly.entity_id
_entity_poly.type
_entity_poly.pdbx_seq_one_letter_code
_entity_poly.pdbx_strand_id
1 'polypeptide(L)'
;MYVKKPRDIGKVVKSLYEKQGLEKELVARFLRLDTDDLDSFENGYHVVNAFDLERFCALFCCKLCPDGIDTAEYRDIDIAKPLDELKLEDLETVASRHLETSNLIYTPQI
;
A
#
# COMPACT_ATOMS: atom_id res chain seq x y z
N MET A 1 21.17 -1.65 -15.60
CA MET A 1 20.34 -1.58 -14.38
C MET A 1 19.50 -0.31 -14.47
N TYR A 2 18.19 -0.44 -14.63
CA TYR A 2 17.30 0.71 -14.65
C TYR A 2 16.92 1.03 -13.20
N VAL A 3 17.44 2.13 -12.67
CA VAL A 3 17.01 2.67 -11.37
C VAL A 3 15.61 3.23 -11.58
N LYS A 4 14.59 2.55 -11.06
CA LYS A 4 13.21 3.07 -11.03
C LYS A 4 13.23 4.36 -10.22
N LYS A 5 12.73 5.45 -10.80
CA LYS A 5 12.73 6.76 -10.13
C LYS A 5 11.63 6.78 -9.06
N PRO A 6 11.73 7.66 -8.03
CA PRO A 6 10.65 7.90 -7.06
C PRO A 6 9.28 8.18 -7.70
N ARG A 7 9.29 8.72 -8.94
CA ARG A 7 8.10 8.96 -9.79
C ARG A 7 7.26 7.72 -10.09
N ASP A 8 7.81 6.51 -9.92
CA ASP A 8 7.08 5.28 -10.17
C ASP A 8 6.33 4.78 -8.93
N ILE A 9 6.70 5.20 -7.72
CA ILE A 9 6.05 4.74 -6.48
C ILE A 9 4.59 5.19 -6.43
N GLY A 10 4.33 6.48 -6.64
CA GLY A 10 2.97 7.02 -6.66
C GLY A 10 2.08 6.35 -7.72
N LYS A 11 2.64 6.05 -8.89
CA LYS A 11 1.95 5.30 -9.95
C LYS A 11 1.64 3.86 -9.56
N VAL A 12 2.56 3.19 -8.88
CA VAL A 12 2.34 1.83 -8.37
C VAL A 12 1.25 1.84 -7.30
N VAL A 13 1.30 2.78 -6.35
CA VAL A 13 0.24 2.97 -5.34
C VAL A 13 -1.12 3.14 -6.01
N LYS A 14 -1.20 4.03 -7.01
CA LYS A 14 -2.41 4.23 -7.82
C LYS A 14 -2.92 2.94 -8.45
N SER A 15 -2.04 2.25 -9.17
CA SER A 15 -2.39 1.01 -9.86
C SER A 15 -2.87 -0.07 -8.89
N LEU A 16 -2.33 -0.15 -7.67
CA LEU A 16 -2.72 -1.16 -6.68
C LEU A 16 -4.13 -0.91 -6.16
N TYR A 17 -4.44 0.32 -5.74
CA TYR A 17 -5.76 0.61 -5.17
C TYR A 17 -6.86 0.66 -6.24
N GLU A 18 -6.57 1.14 -7.46
CA GLU A 18 -7.54 1.16 -8.56
C GLU A 18 -7.86 -0.26 -9.03
N LYS A 19 -6.86 -1.15 -9.10
CA LYS A 19 -7.06 -2.55 -9.45
C LYS A 19 -7.97 -3.27 -8.45
N GLN A 20 -7.84 -2.94 -7.16
CA GLN A 20 -8.69 -3.48 -6.11
C GLN A 20 -10.08 -2.81 -6.07
N GLY A 21 -10.26 -1.66 -6.73
CA GLY A 21 -11.51 -0.89 -6.68
C GLY A 21 -11.71 -0.10 -5.40
N LEU A 22 -10.63 0.28 -4.71
CA LEU A 22 -10.72 1.13 -3.52
C LEU A 22 -10.99 2.58 -3.89
N GLU A 23 -11.78 3.26 -3.07
CA GLU A 23 -12.01 4.69 -3.21
C GLU A 23 -10.75 5.49 -2.86
N LYS A 24 -10.44 6.48 -3.70
CA LYS A 24 -9.28 7.34 -3.53
C LYS A 24 -9.27 8.08 -2.19
N GLU A 25 -10.43 8.54 -1.74
CA GLU A 25 -10.55 9.24 -0.45
C GLU A 25 -10.16 8.33 0.72
N LEU A 26 -10.57 7.07 0.67
CA LEU A 26 -10.21 6.09 1.69
C LEU A 26 -8.69 5.84 1.69
N VAL A 27 -8.08 5.75 0.51
CA VAL A 27 -6.62 5.57 0.36
C VAL A 27 -5.85 6.80 0.84
N ALA A 28 -6.32 8.01 0.53
CA ALA A 28 -5.71 9.26 0.99
C ALA A 28 -5.69 9.29 2.53
N ARG A 29 -6.83 9.00 3.16
CA ARG A 29 -6.94 8.90 4.61
C ARG A 29 -6.04 7.82 5.20
N PHE A 30 -5.92 6.68 4.52
CA PHE A 30 -5.00 5.61 4.91
C PHE A 30 -3.52 6.03 4.82
N LEU A 31 -3.17 6.90 3.87
CA LEU A 31 -1.82 7.47 3.76
C LEU A 31 -1.65 8.76 4.58
N ARG A 32 -2.67 9.17 5.36
CA ARG A 32 -2.69 10.41 6.15
C ARG A 32 -2.47 11.67 5.28
N LEU A 33 -3.00 11.64 4.07
CA LEU A 33 -3.02 12.73 3.11
C LEU A 33 -4.45 13.21 2.90
N ASP A 34 -4.60 14.41 2.33
CA ASP A 34 -5.81 14.76 1.61
C ASP A 34 -5.76 14.23 0.15
N THR A 35 -6.86 14.39 -0.59
CA THR A 35 -6.95 13.90 -1.97
C THR A 35 -6.03 14.63 -2.94
N ASP A 36 -5.72 15.91 -2.68
CA ASP A 36 -4.89 16.75 -3.54
C ASP A 36 -3.40 16.41 -3.38
N ASP A 37 -2.99 16.13 -2.14
CA ASP A 37 -1.67 15.61 -1.80
C ASP A 37 -1.47 14.20 -2.35
N LEU A 38 -2.50 13.34 -2.27
CA LEU A 38 -2.46 12.03 -2.92
C LEU A 38 -2.31 12.17 -4.44
N ASP A 39 -3.07 13.06 -5.08
CA ASP A 39 -2.90 13.36 -6.52
C ASP A 39 -1.48 13.83 -6.85
N SER A 40 -0.95 14.74 -6.04
CA SER A 40 0.41 15.24 -6.22
C SER A 40 1.44 14.13 -6.05
N PHE A 41 1.23 13.20 -5.12
CA PHE A 41 2.09 12.05 -4.89
C PHE A 41 2.04 11.05 -6.05
N GLU A 42 0.84 10.71 -6.54
CA GLU A 42 0.63 9.83 -7.70
C GLU A 42 1.36 10.31 -8.97
N ASN A 43 1.46 11.64 -9.11
CA ASN A 43 2.15 12.29 -10.22
C ASN A 43 3.65 12.58 -9.95
N GLY A 44 4.14 12.25 -8.75
CA GLY A 44 5.55 12.39 -8.36
C GLY A 44 5.97 13.81 -7.96
N TYR A 45 5.02 14.65 -7.55
CA TYR A 45 5.21 16.02 -7.09
C TYR A 45 5.17 16.18 -5.56
N HIS A 46 4.60 15.20 -4.84
CA HIS A 46 4.58 15.14 -3.37
C HIS A 46 5.35 13.91 -2.87
N VAL A 47 5.89 13.98 -1.66
CA VAL A 47 6.63 12.87 -1.04
C VAL A 47 5.86 12.40 0.19
N VAL A 48 5.54 11.11 0.21
CA VAL A 48 4.92 10.46 1.38
C VAL A 48 6.01 9.85 2.24
N ASN A 49 5.84 9.88 3.56
CA ASN A 49 6.83 9.29 4.45
C ASN A 49 6.90 7.76 4.26
N ALA A 50 8.07 7.19 4.53
CA ALA A 50 8.31 5.77 4.31
C ALA A 50 7.42 4.87 5.18
N PHE A 51 7.08 5.31 6.39
CA PHE A 51 6.24 4.54 7.32
C PHE A 51 4.82 4.32 6.77
N ASP A 52 4.18 5.37 6.25
CA ASP A 52 2.85 5.28 5.66
C ASP A 52 2.88 4.46 4.35
N LEU A 53 3.98 4.54 3.58
CA LEU A 53 4.18 3.70 2.40
C LEU A 53 4.41 2.22 2.75
N GLU A 54 5.17 1.91 3.79
CA GLU A 54 5.34 0.54 4.29
C GLU A 54 4.01 -0.03 4.75
N ARG A 55 3.23 0.77 5.47
CA ARG A 55 1.88 0.40 5.91
C ARG A 55 0.94 0.15 4.72
N PHE A 56 1.04 0.95 3.67
CA PHE A 56 0.30 0.73 2.43
C PHE A 56 0.77 -0.53 1.70
N CYS A 57 2.08 -0.78 1.63
CA CYS A 57 2.61 -1.99 1.02
C CYS A 57 2.09 -3.25 1.73
N ALA A 58 2.01 -3.23 3.06
CA ALA A 58 1.47 -4.32 3.85
C ALA A 58 0.02 -4.67 3.47
N LEU A 59 -0.79 -3.68 3.09
CA LEU A 59 -2.17 -3.91 2.65
C LEU A 59 -2.26 -4.91 1.48
N PHE A 60 -1.26 -4.91 0.60
CA PHE A 60 -1.19 -5.74 -0.60
C PHE A 60 -0.12 -6.83 -0.55
N CYS A 61 0.47 -7.12 0.62
CA CYS A 61 1.65 -8.01 0.75
C CYS A 61 2.83 -7.60 -0.16
N CYS A 62 2.96 -6.30 -0.46
CA CYS A 62 4.09 -5.75 -1.20
C CYS A 62 5.21 -5.35 -0.25
N LYS A 63 6.40 -5.06 -0.80
CA LYS A 63 7.55 -4.58 -0.02
C LYS A 63 8.03 -3.23 -0.53
N LEU A 64 8.22 -2.28 0.39
CA LEU A 64 8.91 -1.03 0.07
C LEU A 64 10.43 -1.29 -0.02
N CYS A 65 11.02 -0.94 -1.14
CA CYS A 65 12.43 -1.08 -1.46
C CYS A 65 13.03 0.28 -1.81
N PRO A 66 14.37 0.45 -1.77
CA PRO A 66 15.03 1.71 -2.13
C PRO A 66 14.66 2.22 -3.54
N ASP A 67 14.41 1.29 -4.47
CA ASP A 67 14.08 1.59 -5.87
C ASP A 67 12.56 1.57 -6.15
N GLY A 68 11.71 1.43 -5.13
CA GLY A 68 10.24 1.50 -5.26
C GLY A 68 9.51 0.36 -4.56
N ILE A 69 8.29 0.05 -5.00
CA ILE A 69 7.48 -1.02 -4.41
C ILE A 69 7.71 -2.31 -5.20
N ASP A 70 8.17 -3.34 -4.50
CA ASP A 70 8.22 -4.71 -5.00
C ASP A 70 6.85 -5.38 -4.81
N THR A 71 6.35 -5.94 -5.90
CA THR A 71 5.01 -6.54 -6.00
C THR A 71 5.07 -8.06 -6.20
N ALA A 72 6.25 -8.68 -6.02
CA ALA A 72 6.45 -10.12 -6.21
C ALA A 72 5.50 -10.99 -5.36
N GLU A 73 5.18 -10.54 -4.14
CA GLU A 73 4.29 -11.24 -3.21
C GLU A 73 2.88 -10.62 -3.14
N TYR A 74 2.50 -9.83 -4.16
CA TYR A 74 1.21 -9.15 -4.21
C TYR A 74 0.04 -10.08 -3.86
N ARG A 75 -0.85 -9.60 -2.99
CA ARG A 75 -2.14 -10.21 -2.67
C ARG A 75 -3.24 -9.17 -2.70
N ASP A 76 -4.39 -9.58 -3.23
CA ASP A 76 -5.61 -8.79 -3.15
C ASP A 76 -6.06 -8.64 -1.69
N ILE A 77 -6.84 -7.60 -1.43
CA ILE A 77 -7.49 -7.41 -0.14
C ILE A 77 -8.64 -8.40 -0.04
N ASP A 78 -8.49 -9.39 0.84
CA ASP A 78 -9.52 -10.39 1.13
C ASP A 78 -10.28 -10.02 2.40
N ILE A 79 -11.46 -9.41 2.23
CA ILE A 79 -12.35 -9.02 3.31
C ILE A 79 -13.80 -9.38 2.96
N ALA A 80 -14.56 -9.84 3.96
CA ALA A 80 -15.96 -10.27 3.80
C ALA A 80 -16.97 -9.11 3.65
N LYS A 81 -16.51 -7.89 3.37
CA LYS A 81 -17.34 -6.69 3.22
C LYS A 81 -17.29 -6.18 1.77
N PRO A 82 -18.40 -5.61 1.26
CA PRO A 82 -18.37 -4.84 0.02
C PRO A 82 -17.33 -3.71 0.07
N LEU A 83 -16.69 -3.41 -1.06
CA LEU A 83 -15.61 -2.42 -1.13
C LEU A 83 -16.08 -0.99 -0.79
N ASP A 84 -17.31 -0.66 -1.16
CA ASP A 84 -17.99 0.62 -0.90
C ASP A 84 -18.40 0.80 0.57
N GLU A 85 -18.38 -0.26 1.37
CA GLU A 85 -18.63 -0.20 2.81
C GLU A 85 -17.33 -0.18 3.65
N LEU A 86 -16.16 -0.23 2.99
CA LEU A 86 -14.88 -0.28 3.69
C LEU A 86 -14.57 1.01 4.42
N LYS A 87 -14.16 0.85 5.68
CA LYS A 87 -13.70 1.94 6.53
C LYS A 87 -12.19 1.86 6.68
N LEU A 88 -11.61 2.96 7.17
CA LEU A 88 -10.18 3.05 7.45
C LEU A 88 -9.71 1.89 8.36
N GLU A 89 -10.47 1.60 9.41
CA GLU A 89 -10.19 0.53 10.39
C GLU A 89 -10.14 -0.87 9.72
N ASP A 90 -10.93 -1.08 8.67
CA ASP A 90 -10.94 -2.35 7.94
C ASP A 90 -9.62 -2.54 7.17
N LEU A 91 -9.13 -1.49 6.50
CA LEU A 91 -7.83 -1.52 5.82
C LEU A 91 -6.67 -1.68 6.82
N GLU A 92 -6.74 -1.01 7.97
CA GLU A 92 -5.73 -1.16 9.04
C GLU A 92 -5.68 -2.59 9.58
N THR A 93 -6.84 -3.23 9.71
CA THR A 93 -6.95 -4.63 10.12
C THR A 93 -6.32 -5.57 9.09
N VAL A 94 -6.60 -5.37 7.80
CA VAL A 94 -6.01 -6.20 6.73
C VAL A 94 -4.49 -6.03 6.69
N ALA A 95 -3.99 -4.79 6.69
CA ALA A 95 -2.55 -4.53 6.68
C ALA A 95 -1.85 -5.19 7.87
N SER A 96 -2.45 -5.13 9.07
CA SER A 96 -1.89 -5.75 10.28
C SER A 96 -1.84 -7.28 10.15
N ARG A 97 -2.90 -7.93 9.65
CA ARG A 97 -2.92 -9.38 9.42
C ARG A 97 -1.88 -9.83 8.41
N HIS A 98 -1.69 -9.07 7.33
CA HIS A 98 -0.67 -9.38 6.33
C HIS A 98 0.75 -9.28 6.92
N LEU A 99 1.03 -8.30 7.78
CA LEU A 99 2.31 -8.20 8.51
C LEU A 99 2.56 -9.39 9.43
N GLU A 100 1.54 -9.81 10.20
CA GLU A 100 1.64 -10.96 11.10
C GLU A 100 1.93 -12.25 10.33
N THR A 101 1.26 -12.45 9.19
CA THR A 101 1.45 -13.64 8.36
C THR A 101 2.86 -13.69 7.77
N SER A 102 3.41 -12.55 7.35
CA SER A 102 4.80 -12.47 6.88
C SER A 102 5.82 -12.74 7.98
N ASN A 103 5.54 -12.34 9.22
CA ASN A 103 6.41 -12.61 10.38
C ASN A 103 6.35 -14.06 10.88
N LEU A 104 5.21 -14.75 10.72
CA LEU A 104 5.05 -16.16 11.09
C LEU A 104 5.81 -17.12 10.16
N ILE A 105 6.20 -16.67 8.96
CA ILE A 105 7.04 -17.45 8.03
C ILE A 105 8.52 -17.44 8.48
N TYR A 106 8.93 -16.50 9.34
CA TYR A 106 10.25 -16.47 9.98
C TYR A 106 10.23 -17.22 11.32
N THR A 107 10.13 -18.55 11.28
CA THR A 107 10.69 -19.35 12.37
C THR A 107 12.20 -19.33 12.22
N PRO A 108 12.99 -18.86 13.22
CA PRO A 108 14.43 -19.06 13.18
C PRO A 108 14.64 -20.58 13.18
N GLN A 109 15.22 -21.10 12.09
CA GLN A 109 15.74 -22.45 12.12
C GLN A 109 16.86 -22.47 13.16
N ILE A 110 16.58 -23.11 14.29
CA ILE A 110 17.56 -23.44 15.33
C ILE A 110 18.46 -24.56 14.79
#